data_AF-A0A5C6Z0I5-F1
#
_entry.id   AF-A0A5C6Z0I5-F1
#
_cell.length_a   1.000
_cell.length_b   1.000
_cell.length_c   1.000
_cell.angle_alpha   90.00
_cell.angle_beta   90.00
_cell.angle_gamma   90.00
#
_symmetry.space_group_name_H-M   'P 1'
#
loop_
_entity.id
_entity.type
_entity.pdbx_description
1 polymer ?
#
loop_
_entity_poly.entity_id
_entity_poly.type
_entity_poly.pdbx_seq_one_letter_code
_entity_poly.pdbx_strand_id
1 'polypeptide(L)' 'MVIYTDYITPSRTLETISSEGSNEYLYIYNYEGIHYRLFIGLLELTEFFESGTEPKYDFTDEGDLDLFLGEYLKDINSF' A
#
# COMPACT_ATOMS: atom_id res chain seq x y z
N MET A 1 11.80 -7.38 5.04
CA MET A 1 10.67 -6.46 4.77
C MET A 1 10.79 -5.30 5.72
N VAL A 2 10.88 -4.09 5.18
CA VAL A 2 10.90 -2.86 5.97
C VAL A 2 9.57 -2.15 5.73
N ILE A 3 8.92 -1.75 6.82
CA ILE A 3 7.67 -0.99 6.78
C ILE A 3 7.94 0.34 7.47
N TYR A 4 7.64 1.42 6.76
CA TYR A 4 7.66 2.77 7.30
C TYR A 4 6.24 3.32 7.31
N THR A 5 5.82 3.95 8.40
CA THR A 5 4.45 4.45 8.57
C THR A 5 4.48 5.93 8.85
N ASP A 6 3.91 6.72 7.94
CA ASP A 6 3.64 8.13 8.15
C ASP A 6 2.20 8.33 8.63
N TYR A 7 2.05 9.04 9.74
CA TYR A 7 0.74 9.46 10.24
C TYR A 7 0.38 10.81 9.63
N ILE A 8 -0.53 10.79 8.65
CA ILE A 8 -1.07 12.02 8.04
C ILE A 8 -2.02 12.70 9.04
N THR A 9 -2.87 11.89 9.69
CA THR A 9 -3.71 12.29 10.82
C THR A 9 -3.81 11.12 11.81
N PRO A 10 -4.37 11.29 13.01
CA PRO A 10 -4.51 10.17 13.95
C PRO A 10 -5.28 8.96 13.40
N SER A 11 -6.18 9.17 12.42
CA SER A 11 -6.98 8.11 11.79
C SER A 11 -6.61 7.87 10.33
N ARG A 12 -5.49 8.41 9.83
CA ARG A 12 -5.06 8.19 8.43
C ARG A 12 -3.56 8.00 8.37
N THR A 13 -3.15 6.86 7.84
CA THR A 13 -1.73 6.51 7.68
C THR A 13 -1.39 6.27 6.22
N LEU A 14 -0.13 6.54 5.90
CA LEU A 14 0.51 6.08 4.68
C LEU A 14 1.64 5.14 5.07
N GLU A 15 1.50 3.87 4.72
CA GLU A 15 2.50 2.85 4.95
C GLU A 15 3.28 2.62 3.67
N THR A 16 4.60 2.64 3.77
CA THR A 16 5.53 2.33 2.68
C THR A 16 6.20 1.01 2.99
N ILE A 17 6.01 0.04 2.10
CA ILE A 17 6.58 -1.30 2.20
C ILE A 17 7.69 -1.42 1.18
N SER A 18 8.86 -1.89 1.61
CA SER A 18 9.94 -2.33 0.73
C SER A 18 10.40 -3.74 1.08
N SER A 19 10.71 -4.53 0.05
CA SER A 19 11.43 -5.79 0.22
C SER A 19 12.93 -5.51 0.24
N GLU A 20 13.66 -6.23 1.09
CA GLU A 20 15.12 -6.08 1.13
C GLU A 20 15.73 -6.58 -0.18
N GLY A 21 16.44 -5.71 -0.89
CA GLY A 21 17.03 -6.04 -2.18
C GLY A 21 16.14 -5.75 -3.39
N SER A 22 14.88 -5.35 -3.20
CA SER A 22 14.03 -4.84 -4.29
C SER A 22 14.05 -3.31 -4.33
N ASN A 23 14.10 -2.73 -5.53
CA ASN A 23 13.83 -1.30 -5.74
C ASN A 23 12.33 -1.00 -5.86
N GLU A 24 11.47 -2.00 -5.63
CA GLU A 24 10.03 -1.85 -5.67
C GLU A 24 9.51 -1.41 -4.30
N TYR A 25 8.62 -0.43 -4.32
CA TYR A 25 7.95 0.11 -3.15
C TYR A 25 6.45 -0.01 -3.35
N LEU A 26 5.76 -0.51 -2.33
CA LEU A 26 4.31 -0.49 -2.24
C LEU A 26 3.89 0.56 -1.23
N TYR A 27 2.76 1.21 -1.51
CA TYR A 27 2.21 2.23 -0.64
C TYR A 27 0.78 1.85 -0.26
N ILE A 28 0.45 1.92 1.02
CA ILE A 28 -0.88 1.63 1.53
C ILE A 28 -1.38 2.89 2.22
N TYR A 29 -2.44 3.47 1.69
CA TYR A 29 -3.16 4.55 2.35
C TYR A 29 -4.33 3.97 3.13
N ASN A 30 -4.23 4.01 4.45
CA ASN A 30 -5.30 3.65 5.36
C ASN A 30 -6.14 4.90 5.66
N TYR A 31 -7.43 4.80 5.34
CA TYR A 31 -8.44 5.79 5.65
C TYR A 31 -9.34 5.27 6.77
N GLU A 32 -9.16 5.85 7.97
CA GLU A 32 -10.01 5.64 9.15
C GLU A 32 -10.05 4.21 9.68
N GLY A 33 -9.09 3.36 9.30
CA GLY A 33 -9.02 1.96 9.74
C GLY A 33 -10.05 1.05 9.09
N ILE A 34 -10.72 1.52 8.03
CA ILE A 34 -11.84 0.80 7.38
C ILE A 34 -11.72 0.75 5.86
N HIS A 35 -10.78 1.49 5.28
CA HIS A 35 -10.56 1.55 3.85
C HIS A 35 -9.07 1.63 3.58
N TYR A 36 -8.54 0.64 2.86
CA TYR A 36 -7.13 0.50 2.55
C TYR A 36 -6.96 0.59 1.04
N ARG A 37 -6.19 1.56 0.58
CA ARG A 37 -5.86 1.76 -0.84
C ARG A 37 -4.42 1.38 -1.08
N LEU A 38 -4.19 0.44 -1.99
CA LEU A 38 -2.86 -0.06 -2.33
C LEU A 38 -2.40 0.53 -3.66
N PHE A 39 -1.16 1.04 -3.67
CA PHE A 39 -0.52 1.62 -4.84
C PHE A 39 0.78 0.89 -5.16
N ILE A 40 0.96 0.50 -6.41
CA ILE A 40 2.15 -0.21 -6.91
C ILE A 40 3.08 0.81 -7.58
N GLY A 41 3.56 1.75 -6.77
CA GLY A 41 4.50 2.79 -7.19
C GLY A 41 4.06 4.21 -6.85
N LEU A 42 5.05 5.11 -6.84
CA LEU A 42 4.86 6.50 -6.42
C LEU A 42 3.97 7.30 -7.38
N LEU A 43 3.96 6.95 -8.67
CA LEU A 43 3.14 7.63 -9.67
C LEU A 43 1.64 7.47 -9.38
N GLU A 44 1.18 6.23 -9.14
CA GLU A 44 -0.23 5.93 -8.85
C GLU A 44 -0.67 6.63 -7.55
N LEU A 45 0.18 6.61 -6.53
CA LEU A 45 -0.05 7.33 -5.28
C LEU A 45 -0.23 8.85 -5.51
N THR A 46 0.63 9.43 -6.35
CA THR A 46 0.61 10.87 -6.63
C THR A 46 -0.66 11.24 -7.40
N GLU A 47 -1.03 10.47 -8.42
CA GLU A 47 -2.27 10.68 -9.19
C GLU A 47 -3.52 10.58 -8.30
N PHE A 48 -3.55 9.68 -7.33
CA PHE A 48 -4.65 9.61 -6.36
C PHE A 48 -4.78 10.92 -5.57
N PHE A 49 -3.68 11.45 -5.03
CA PHE A 49 -3.74 12.68 -4.23
C PHE A 49 -3.97 13.94 -5.07
N GLU A 50 -3.46 14.00 -6.30
CA GLU A 50 -3.54 15.20 -7.15
C GLU A 50 -4.81 15.24 -8.02
N SER A 51 -5.21 14.12 -8.61
CA SER A 51 -6.34 14.06 -9.55
C SER A 51 -7.52 13.23 -9.05
N GLY A 52 -7.41 12.56 -7.91
CA GLY A 52 -8.47 11.69 -7.39
C GLY A 52 -8.64 10.42 -8.21
N THR A 53 -7.60 9.99 -8.92
CA THR A 53 -7.59 8.71 -9.64
C THR A 53 -7.67 7.58 -8.62
N GLU A 54 -8.72 6.77 -8.65
CA GLU A 54 -8.83 5.63 -7.73
C GLU A 54 -7.78 4.56 -8.08
N PRO A 55 -7.17 3.92 -7.06
CA PRO A 55 -6.19 2.87 -7.27
C PRO A 55 -6.82 1.65 -7.91
N LYS A 56 -5.98 0.79 -8.48
CA LYS A 56 -6.44 -0.51 -8.98
C LYS A 56 -6.91 -1.45 -7.87
N TYR A 57 -6.35 -1.31 -6.67
CA TYR A 57 -6.59 -2.20 -5.54
C TYR A 57 -7.05 -1.40 -4.31
N ASP A 58 -8.25 -1.74 -3.82
CA ASP A 58 -8.81 -1.23 -2.58
C ASP A 58 -9.42 -2.36 -1.75
N PHE A 59 -9.39 -2.19 -0.43
CA PHE A 59 -9.86 -3.17 0.53
C PHE A 59 -10.64 -2.47 1.64
N THR A 60 -11.63 -3.16 2.20
CA THR A 60 -12.42 -2.66 3.35
C THR A 60 -12.16 -3.43 4.64
N ASP A 61 -11.30 -4.44 4.55
CA ASP A 61 -10.90 -5.32 5.63
C ASP A 61 -9.38 -5.49 5.59
N GLU A 62 -8.74 -5.44 6.76
CA GLU A 62 -7.30 -5.59 6.91
C GLU A 62 -6.84 -7.01 6.55
N GLY A 63 -7.65 -8.02 6.85
CA GLY A 63 -7.33 -9.41 6.53
C GLY A 63 -7.29 -9.69 5.03
N ASP A 64 -8.20 -9.10 4.26
CA ASP A 64 -8.17 -9.20 2.79
C ASP A 64 -6.92 -8.55 2.19
N LEU A 65 -6.50 -7.40 2.72
CA LEU A 65 -5.25 -6.74 2.35
C LEU A 65 -4.03 -7.61 2.69
N ASP A 66 -3.97 -8.15 3.90
CA ASP A 66 -2.86 -8.99 4.37
C ASP A 66 -2.71 -10.25 3.50
N LEU A 67 -3.84 -10.91 3.17
CA LEU A 67 -3.85 -12.06 2.29
C LEU A 67 -3.32 -11.70 0.90
N PHE A 68 -3.76 -10.56 0.33
CA PHE A 68 -3.28 -10.10 -0.96
C PHE A 68 -1.78 -9.82 -0.97
N LEU A 69 -1.28 -9.06 0.03
CA LEU A 69 0.14 -8.74 0.16
C LEU A 69 0.98 -10.00 0.33
N GLY A 70 0.49 -10.98 1.10
CA GLY A 70 1.16 -12.26 1.32
C GLY A 70 1.38 -13.04 0.03
N GLU A 71 0.39 -13.07 -0.87
CA GLU A 71 0.53 -13.74 -2.18
C GLU A 71 1.35 -12.90 -3.16
N TYR A 72 1.08 -11.59 -3.24
CA TYR A 72 1.78 -10.68 -4.15
C TYR A 72 3.29 -10.61 -3.89
N LEU A 73 3.71 -10.56 -2.62
CA LEU A 73 5.12 -10.54 -2.25
C LEU A 73 5.81 -11.90 -2.45
N LYS A 74 5.11 -13.03 -2.35
CA LYS A 74 5.68 -14.35 -2.68
C LYS A 74 6.01 -14.44 -4.17
N ASP A 75 5.14 -13.91 -5.02
CA ASP A 75 5.33 -13.91 -6.47
C ASP A 75 6.56 -13.07 -6.87
N ILE A 76 6.77 -11.91 -6.24
CA ILE A 76 7.92 -11.04 -6.53
C ILE A 76 9.25 -11.64 -6.04
N ASN A 77 9.26 -12.30 -4.88
CA ASN A 77 10.49 -12.85 -4.29
C ASN A 77 10.85 -14.27 -4.78
N SER A 78 10.07 -14.88 -5.69
CA SER A 78 10.32 -16.24 -6.20
C SER A 78 11.30 -16.33 -7.39
N PHE A 79 12.14 -15.30 -7.62
CA PHE A 79 13.15 -15.26 -8.70
C PHE A 79 14.59 -15.24 -8.17
#